data_AF-A0A949HLX7-F1
#
_entry.id   AF-A0A949HLX7-F1
#
_cell.length_a   1.000
_cell.length_b   1.000
_cell.length_c   1.000
_cell.angle_alpha   90.00
_cell.angle_beta   90.00
_cell.angle_gamma   90.00
#
_symmetry.space_group_name_H-M   'P 1'
#
loop_
_entity.id
_entity.type
_entity.pdbx_description
1 polymer ?
#
loop_
_entity_poly.entity_id
_entity_poly.type
_entity_poly.pdbx_seq_one_letter_code
_entity_poly.pdbx_strand_id
1 'polypeptide(L)'
;MKTEQTFVIVKPDGVQRSLVGEIIGRFEKVGLKLVAMKMLVPTREQAEKHYTLDPEWLRKVGEKTIAGYEKKGLKAPSNDPLNIGKRVLGNLVEYFTSGPVVAFVLEGAHAVALVRKLVGSTEPLTSDVGTIRGDLVLDSYQLADTDGRAVRNVIHASGSVDEAKNEINLWFKQNEVLKYRHIQEMVIYETDLGHILG
;
A
#
# COMPACT_ATOMS: atom_id res chain seq x y z
N MET A 1 -11.75 -6.75 15.35
CA MET A 1 -12.71 -5.61 15.39
C MET A 1 -13.39 -5.56 14.03
N LYS A 2 -14.71 -5.36 13.96
CA LYS A 2 -15.47 -5.36 12.69
C LYS A 2 -15.25 -4.10 11.84
N THR A 3 -14.67 -3.05 12.44
CA THR A 3 -14.50 -1.70 11.87
C THR A 3 -13.02 -1.30 11.81
N GLU A 4 -12.11 -2.24 11.58
CA GLU A 4 -10.69 -1.91 11.39
C GLU A 4 -10.54 -1.17 10.06
N GLN A 5 -9.71 -0.12 10.03
CA GLN A 5 -9.46 0.67 8.83
C GLN A 5 -8.01 0.49 8.37
N THR A 6 -7.78 0.55 7.06
CA THR A 6 -6.46 0.52 6.44
C THR A 6 -6.35 1.52 5.31
N PHE A 7 -5.15 2.04 5.09
CA PHE A 7 -4.86 3.03 4.07
C PHE A 7 -4.20 2.38 2.86
N VAL A 8 -4.62 2.81 1.67
CA VAL A 8 -4.16 2.28 0.39
C VAL A 8 -3.92 3.41 -0.59
N ILE A 9 -2.89 3.29 -1.42
CA ILE A 9 -2.62 4.20 -2.54
C ILE A 9 -2.40 3.40 -3.82
N VAL A 10 -3.16 3.68 -4.88
CA VAL A 10 -2.75 3.35 -6.26
C VAL A 10 -1.71 4.37 -6.71
N LYS A 11 -0.49 3.88 -6.94
CA LYS A 11 0.68 4.68 -7.32
C LYS A 11 0.57 5.17 -8.77
N PRO A 12 1.43 6.11 -9.21
CA PRO A 12 1.28 6.74 -10.53
C PRO A 12 1.26 5.76 -11.70
N ASP A 13 2.07 4.71 -11.67
CA ASP A 13 2.05 3.64 -12.67
C ASP A 13 0.71 2.88 -12.71
N GLY A 14 0.08 2.64 -11.56
CA GLY A 14 -1.25 2.03 -11.49
C GLY A 14 -2.33 2.93 -12.10
N VAL A 15 -2.26 4.24 -11.83
CA VAL A 15 -3.18 5.22 -12.41
C VAL A 15 -2.99 5.37 -13.91
N GLN A 16 -1.75 5.52 -14.38
CA GLN A 16 -1.41 5.67 -15.80
C GLN A 16 -1.76 4.43 -16.63
N ARG A 17 -1.83 3.25 -16.00
CA ARG A 17 -2.24 1.99 -16.64
C ARG A 17 -3.73 1.68 -16.49
N SER A 18 -4.54 2.65 -16.02
CA SER A 18 -5.99 2.50 -15.84
C SER A 18 -6.40 1.36 -14.90
N LEU A 19 -5.58 1.06 -13.88
CA LEU A 19 -5.80 -0.07 -12.96
C LEU A 19 -6.65 0.26 -11.73
N VAL A 20 -7.09 1.51 -11.57
CA VAL A 20 -7.83 1.97 -10.37
C VAL A 20 -9.09 1.13 -10.14
N GLY A 21 -9.93 0.95 -11.18
CA GLY A 21 -11.17 0.17 -11.06
C GLY A 21 -10.92 -1.31 -10.78
N GLU A 22 -9.94 -1.92 -11.45
CA GLU A 22 -9.56 -3.32 -11.22
C GLU A 22 -9.11 -3.54 -9.76
N ILE A 23 -8.26 -2.64 -9.24
CA ILE A 23 -7.73 -2.71 -7.88
C ILE A 23 -8.85 -2.53 -6.84
N ILE A 24 -9.69 -1.51 -6.97
CA ILE A 24 -10.81 -1.27 -6.06
C ILE A 24 -11.75 -2.49 -6.07
N GLY A 25 -12.05 -3.02 -7.26
CA GLY A 25 -12.88 -4.20 -7.42
C GLY A 25 -12.34 -5.44 -6.70
N ARG A 26 -11.02 -5.60 -6.54
CA ARG A 26 -10.44 -6.71 -5.74
C ARG A 26 -10.84 -6.62 -4.27
N PHE A 27 -10.92 -5.42 -3.71
CA PHE A 27 -11.27 -5.20 -2.30
C PHE A 27 -12.78 -5.25 -2.08
N GLU A 28 -13.56 -4.64 -2.97
CA GLU A 28 -15.03 -4.66 -2.88
C GLU A 28 -15.58 -6.10 -3.01
N LYS A 29 -14.99 -6.93 -3.88
CA LYS A 29 -15.40 -8.34 -4.06
C LYS A 29 -15.28 -9.19 -2.79
N VAL A 30 -14.38 -8.85 -1.87
CA VAL A 30 -14.23 -9.57 -0.59
C VAL A 30 -15.06 -8.95 0.55
N GLY A 31 -15.80 -7.86 0.26
CA GLY A 31 -16.66 -7.19 1.23
C GLY A 31 -15.99 -6.09 2.05
N LEU A 32 -14.80 -5.61 1.65
CA LEU A 32 -14.19 -4.43 2.28
C LEU A 32 -14.93 -3.17 1.82
N LYS A 33 -15.23 -2.29 2.78
CA LYS A 33 -16.02 -1.07 2.55
C LYS A 33 -15.11 0.12 2.26
N LEU A 34 -15.31 0.81 1.14
CA LEU A 34 -14.61 2.05 0.81
C LEU A 34 -15.22 3.23 1.62
N VAL A 35 -14.43 3.87 2.50
CA VAL A 35 -14.92 4.93 3.40
C VAL A 35 -14.30 6.31 3.14
N ALA A 36 -13.25 6.40 2.33
CA ALA A 36 -12.70 7.66 1.83
C ALA A 36 -11.94 7.39 0.52
N MET A 37 -11.94 8.34 -0.41
CA MET A 37 -11.13 8.27 -1.63
C MET A 37 -10.86 9.66 -2.18
N LYS A 38 -9.65 9.91 -2.68
CA LYS A 38 -9.32 11.11 -3.47
C LYS A 38 -8.16 10.87 -4.42
N MET A 39 -8.19 11.60 -5.53
CA MET A 39 -7.12 11.65 -6.51
C MET A 39 -6.36 12.97 -6.37
N LEU A 40 -5.03 12.91 -6.34
CA LEU A 40 -4.17 14.08 -6.21
C LEU A 40 -2.77 13.80 -6.77
N VAL A 41 -1.99 14.86 -6.99
CA VAL A 41 -0.53 14.76 -7.16
C VAL A 41 0.12 15.09 -5.80
N PRO A 42 0.79 14.15 -5.13
CA PRO A 42 1.39 14.41 -3.82
C PRO A 42 2.54 15.43 -3.94
N THR A 43 2.70 16.28 -2.92
CA THR A 43 3.92 17.08 -2.80
C THR A 43 5.09 16.19 -2.36
N ARG A 44 6.34 16.62 -2.63
CA ARG A 44 7.53 15.90 -2.13
C ARG A 44 7.51 15.76 -0.61
N GLU A 45 7.16 16.84 0.09
CA GLU A 45 7.03 16.83 1.57
C GLU A 45 6.00 15.80 2.05
N GLN A 46 4.83 15.71 1.41
CA GLN A 46 3.82 14.73 1.78
C GLN A 46 4.29 13.29 1.53
N ALA A 47 4.95 13.05 0.39
CA ALA A 47 5.52 11.76 0.05
C ALA A 47 6.67 11.34 1.00
N GLU A 48 7.53 12.28 1.39
CA GLU A 48 8.58 12.05 2.38
C GLU A 48 7.99 11.67 3.73
N LYS A 49 7.06 12.50 4.24
CA LYS A 49 6.39 12.26 5.52
C LYS A 49 5.71 10.90 5.55
N HIS A 50 5.09 10.47 4.45
CA HIS A 50 4.43 9.17 4.36
C HIS A 50 5.36 8.00 4.71
N TYR A 51 6.61 8.02 4.23
CA TYR A 51 7.58 6.97 4.54
C TYR A 51 8.28 7.16 5.88
N THR A 52 8.39 8.40 6.38
CA THR A 52 9.13 8.72 7.61
C THR A 52 8.23 8.92 8.83
N LEU A 53 6.99 8.41 8.82
CA LEU A 53 6.12 8.41 10.00
C LEU A 53 6.73 7.63 11.17
N ASP A 54 7.44 6.54 10.87
CA ASP A 54 8.29 5.83 11.82
C ASP A 54 9.72 6.41 11.76
N PRO A 55 10.24 7.00 12.86
CA PRO A 55 11.60 7.54 12.91
C PRO A 55 12.68 6.51 12.57
N GLU A 56 12.41 5.23 12.83
CA GLU A 56 13.35 4.12 12.57
C GLU A 56 13.27 3.60 11.12
N TRP A 57 12.33 4.10 10.32
CA TRP A 57 12.06 3.56 8.98
C TRP A 57 13.29 3.61 8.07
N LEU A 58 14.01 4.74 8.07
CA LEU A 58 15.23 4.92 7.27
C LEU A 58 16.30 3.88 7.60
N ARG A 59 16.51 3.61 8.89
CA ARG A 59 17.47 2.60 9.34
C ARG A 59 17.00 1.20 8.94
N LYS A 60 15.74 0.86 9.21
CA LYS A 60 15.15 -0.47 8.91
C LYS A 60 15.20 -0.79 7.41
N VAL A 61 14.84 0.16 6.54
CA VAL A 61 14.89 -0.06 5.09
C VAL A 61 16.33 -0.15 4.59
N GLY A 62 17.25 0.63 5.17
CA GLY A 62 18.68 0.56 4.89
C GLY A 62 19.26 -0.81 5.21
N GLU A 63 19.03 -1.31 6.43
CA GLU A 63 19.47 -2.64 6.89
C GLU A 63 18.89 -3.75 6.01
N LYS A 64 17.59 -3.69 5.70
CA LYS A 64 16.92 -4.65 4.82
C LYS A 64 17.54 -4.64 3.41
N THR A 65 17.88 -3.46 2.91
CA THR A 65 18.49 -3.32 1.58
C THR A 65 19.90 -3.92 1.58
N ILE A 66 20.74 -3.60 2.58
CA ILE A 66 22.09 -4.15 2.71
C ILE A 66 22.03 -5.69 2.79
N ALA A 67 21.18 -6.25 3.65
CA ALA A 67 20.98 -7.69 3.76
C ALA A 67 20.48 -8.31 2.43
N GLY A 68 19.71 -7.55 1.64
CA GLY A 68 19.28 -7.95 0.30
C GLY A 68 20.44 -8.05 -0.71
N TYR A 69 21.39 -7.12 -0.67
CA TYR A 69 22.62 -7.18 -1.47
C TYR A 69 23.48 -8.39 -1.08
N GLU A 70 23.69 -8.60 0.21
CA GLU A 70 24.47 -9.73 0.73
C GLU A 70 23.90 -11.08 0.30
N LYS A 71 22.57 -11.26 0.38
CA LYS A 71 21.90 -12.48 -0.09
C LYS A 71 22.06 -12.75 -1.58
N LYS A 72 22.24 -11.70 -2.40
CA LYS A 72 22.51 -11.81 -3.83
C LYS A 72 23.99 -12.00 -4.16
N GLY A 73 24.87 -12.05 -3.14
CA GLY A 73 26.32 -12.08 -3.31
C GLY A 73 26.89 -10.77 -3.88
N LEU A 74 26.14 -9.67 -3.79
CA LEU A 74 26.53 -8.35 -4.28
C LEU A 74 27.00 -7.46 -3.12
N LYS A 75 27.92 -6.54 -3.41
CA LYS A 75 28.35 -5.54 -2.43
C LYS A 75 27.38 -4.37 -2.42
N ALA A 76 26.86 -4.03 -1.25
CA ALA A 76 26.00 -2.86 -1.09
C ALA A 76 26.78 -1.57 -1.48
N PRO A 77 26.11 -0.54 -2.04
CA PRO A 77 26.74 0.72 -2.41
C PRO A 77 27.37 1.47 -1.22
N SER A 78 26.88 1.21 0.00
CA SER A 78 27.37 1.75 1.26
C SER A 78 27.05 0.77 2.38
N ASN A 79 27.88 0.77 3.42
CA ASN A 79 27.67 0.01 4.66
C ASN A 79 26.88 0.81 5.71
N ASP A 80 26.59 2.10 5.46
CA ASP A 80 25.78 2.93 6.35
C ASP A 80 24.28 2.76 6.01
N PRO A 81 23.48 2.14 6.90
CA PRO A 81 22.05 1.96 6.67
C PRO A 81 21.29 3.28 6.47
N LEU A 82 21.69 4.37 7.11
CA LEU A 82 21.00 5.66 6.98
C LEU A 82 21.23 6.26 5.59
N ASN A 83 22.44 6.15 5.06
CA ASN A 83 22.75 6.59 3.70
C ASN A 83 21.93 5.81 2.66
N ILE A 84 21.91 4.47 2.78
CA ILE A 84 21.09 3.63 1.91
C ILE A 84 19.60 3.97 2.05
N GLY A 85 19.12 4.14 3.29
CA GLY A 85 17.74 4.52 3.56
C GLY A 85 17.33 5.83 2.91
N LYS A 86 18.19 6.86 2.97
CA LYS A 86 17.96 8.15 2.30
C LYS A 86 17.89 8.01 0.78
N ARG A 87 18.75 7.17 0.18
CA ARG A 87 18.70 6.88 -1.26
C ARG A 87 17.40 6.18 -1.65
N VAL A 88 16.98 5.17 -0.88
CA VAL A 88 15.71 4.47 -1.12
C VAL A 88 14.52 5.42 -0.97
N LEU A 89 14.53 6.27 0.05
CA LEU A 89 13.52 7.32 0.24
C LEU A 89 13.43 8.24 -0.97
N GLY A 90 14.58 8.75 -1.45
CA GLY A 90 14.63 9.61 -2.64
C GLY A 90 13.96 8.97 -3.86
N ASN A 91 14.31 7.71 -4.15
CA ASN A 91 13.72 6.95 -5.25
C ASN A 91 12.20 6.76 -5.09
N LEU A 92 11.73 6.50 -3.87
CA LEU A 92 10.30 6.33 -3.58
C LEU A 92 9.52 7.65 -3.71
N VAL A 93 10.10 8.76 -3.26
CA VAL A 93 9.52 10.11 -3.38
C VAL A 93 9.45 10.53 -4.84
N GLU A 94 10.49 10.28 -5.64
CA GLU A 94 10.46 10.53 -7.08
C GLU A 94 9.37 9.72 -7.77
N TYR A 95 9.25 8.44 -7.42
CA TYR A 95 8.18 7.60 -7.95
C TYR A 95 6.79 8.10 -7.54
N PHE A 96 6.55 8.44 -6.28
CA PHE A 96 5.25 8.95 -5.79
C PHE A 96 4.85 10.29 -6.38
N THR A 97 5.83 11.16 -6.63
CA THR A 97 5.59 12.51 -7.14
C THR A 97 5.66 12.61 -8.67
N SER A 98 5.91 11.50 -9.37
CA SER A 98 5.97 11.44 -10.83
C SER A 98 4.62 11.63 -11.54
N GLY A 99 3.50 11.54 -10.81
CA GLY A 99 2.17 11.67 -11.40
C GLY A 99 1.05 11.58 -10.36
N PRO A 100 -0.22 11.53 -10.82
CA PRO A 100 -1.35 11.44 -9.91
C PRO A 100 -1.40 10.07 -9.21
N VAL A 101 -1.87 10.07 -7.98
CA VAL A 101 -2.18 8.89 -7.19
C VAL A 101 -3.66 8.87 -6.81
N VAL A 102 -4.18 7.68 -6.51
CA VAL A 102 -5.51 7.54 -5.89
C VAL A 102 -5.31 6.98 -4.49
N ALA A 103 -5.51 7.82 -3.48
CA ALA A 103 -5.45 7.44 -2.08
C ALA A 103 -6.87 7.11 -1.57
N PHE A 104 -7.01 6.07 -0.77
CA PHE A 104 -8.30 5.67 -0.21
C PHE A 104 -8.18 4.91 1.10
N VAL A 105 -9.29 4.82 1.82
CA VAL A 105 -9.42 4.12 3.10
C VAL A 105 -10.45 3.01 2.96
N LEU A 106 -10.06 1.81 3.35
CA LEU A 106 -10.93 0.64 3.43
C LEU A 106 -11.23 0.32 4.89
N GLU A 107 -12.46 -0.11 5.16
CA GLU A 107 -12.95 -0.52 6.47
C GLU A 107 -13.49 -1.96 6.42
N GLY A 108 -13.20 -2.75 7.46
CA GLY A 108 -13.77 -4.08 7.65
C GLY A 108 -13.07 -4.88 8.74
N ALA A 109 -13.47 -6.13 8.93
CA ALA A 109 -12.82 -7.03 9.88
C ALA A 109 -11.42 -7.41 9.38
N HIS A 110 -10.39 -7.16 10.18
CA HIS A 110 -8.99 -7.46 9.83
C HIS A 110 -8.52 -6.80 8.51
N ALA A 111 -9.02 -5.59 8.23
CA ALA A 111 -8.78 -4.87 6.98
C ALA A 111 -7.29 -4.80 6.61
N VAL A 112 -6.39 -4.49 7.54
CA VAL A 112 -4.95 -4.41 7.27
C VAL A 112 -4.40 -5.75 6.78
N ALA A 113 -4.73 -6.83 7.49
CA ALA A 113 -4.23 -8.16 7.15
C ALA A 113 -4.80 -8.67 5.81
N LEU A 114 -6.09 -8.48 5.57
CA LEU A 114 -6.76 -8.90 4.34
C LEU A 114 -6.28 -8.10 3.12
N VAL A 115 -6.15 -6.78 3.24
CA VAL A 115 -5.63 -5.94 2.17
C VAL A 115 -4.20 -6.34 1.82
N ARG A 116 -3.32 -6.52 2.80
CA ARG A 116 -1.94 -6.98 2.53
C ARG A 116 -1.89 -8.34 1.84
N LYS A 117 -2.77 -9.27 2.23
CA LYS A 117 -2.91 -10.58 1.59
C LYS A 117 -3.32 -10.45 0.12
N LEU A 118 -4.32 -9.63 -0.19
CA LEU A 118 -4.77 -9.39 -1.56
C LEU A 118 -3.75 -8.63 -2.41
N VAL A 119 -2.98 -7.74 -1.79
CA VAL A 119 -1.94 -6.95 -2.47
C VAL A 119 -0.77 -7.82 -2.93
N GLY A 120 -0.34 -8.78 -2.11
CA GLY A 120 0.85 -9.60 -2.37
C GLY A 120 2.14 -9.03 -1.78
N SER A 121 3.26 -9.76 -1.98
CA SER A 121 4.58 -9.40 -1.44
C SER A 121 5.09 -8.09 -2.06
N THR A 122 6.14 -7.47 -1.50
CA THR A 122 6.61 -6.15 -1.98
C THR A 122 7.10 -6.20 -3.43
N GLU A 123 7.73 -7.30 -3.81
CA GLU A 123 8.26 -7.53 -5.15
C GLU A 123 7.23 -8.31 -6.00
N PRO A 124 6.83 -7.79 -7.17
CA PRO A 124 5.89 -8.47 -8.04
C PRO A 124 6.34 -9.85 -8.51
N LEU A 125 7.62 -10.01 -8.90
CA LEU A 125 8.20 -11.29 -9.33
C LEU A 125 7.99 -12.43 -8.32
N THR A 126 7.98 -12.13 -7.02
CA THR A 126 7.81 -13.11 -5.93
C THR A 126 6.42 -13.01 -5.28
N SER A 127 5.48 -12.31 -5.90
CA SER A 127 4.08 -12.26 -5.47
C SER A 127 3.30 -13.42 -6.06
N ASP A 128 2.44 -14.05 -5.27
CA ASP A 128 1.61 -15.17 -5.72
C ASP A 128 0.58 -14.76 -6.78
N VAL A 129 0.24 -15.70 -7.65
CA VAL A 129 -0.86 -15.57 -8.62
C VAL A 129 -2.18 -15.30 -7.88
N GLY A 130 -2.99 -14.38 -8.42
CA GLY A 130 -4.24 -13.92 -7.81
C GLY A 130 -4.08 -12.70 -6.91
N THR A 131 -2.85 -12.33 -6.53
CA THR A 131 -2.57 -11.06 -5.83
C THR A 131 -2.51 -9.90 -6.82
N ILE A 132 -2.79 -8.68 -6.35
CA ILE A 132 -2.74 -7.47 -7.20
C ILE A 132 -1.36 -7.32 -7.86
N ARG A 133 -0.28 -7.53 -7.10
CA ARG A 133 1.08 -7.40 -7.64
C ARG A 133 1.44 -8.54 -8.58
N GLY A 134 1.07 -9.77 -8.25
CA GLY A 134 1.34 -10.94 -9.10
C GLY A 134 0.58 -10.89 -10.43
N ASP A 135 -0.66 -10.39 -10.43
CA ASP A 135 -1.48 -10.35 -11.63
C ASP A 135 -1.19 -9.15 -12.54
N LEU A 136 -0.83 -8.01 -11.96
CA LEU A 136 -0.81 -6.74 -12.69
C LEU A 136 0.59 -6.20 -12.98
N VAL A 137 1.67 -6.81 -12.47
CA VAL A 137 3.01 -6.22 -12.52
C VAL A 137 4.09 -7.27 -12.78
N LEU A 138 5.00 -6.98 -13.72
CA LEU A 138 6.14 -7.83 -14.09
C LEU A 138 7.50 -7.35 -13.58
N ASP A 139 7.53 -6.32 -12.74
CA ASP A 139 8.75 -5.69 -12.21
C ASP A 139 9.42 -6.54 -11.11
N SER A 140 10.71 -6.28 -10.85
CA SER A 140 11.50 -6.99 -9.84
C SER A 140 12.51 -6.07 -9.16
N TYR A 141 13.07 -6.51 -8.03
CA TYR A 141 14.20 -5.81 -7.42
C TYR A 141 15.39 -5.74 -8.39
N GLN A 142 15.66 -6.78 -9.15
CA GLN A 142 16.78 -6.79 -10.11
C GLN A 142 16.63 -5.72 -11.19
N LEU A 143 15.42 -5.58 -11.77
CA LEU A 143 15.15 -4.55 -12.77
C LEU A 143 15.23 -3.15 -12.16
N ALA A 144 14.63 -2.95 -10.98
CA ALA A 144 14.68 -1.67 -10.28
C ALA A 144 16.11 -1.26 -9.87
N ASP A 145 16.91 -2.20 -9.38
CA ASP A 145 18.32 -2.00 -9.01
C ASP A 145 19.17 -1.61 -10.23
N THR A 146 18.97 -2.29 -11.36
CA THR A 146 19.67 -2.02 -12.63
C THR A 146 19.37 -0.62 -13.14
N ASP A 147 18.10 -0.21 -13.06
CA ASP A 147 17.63 1.11 -13.51
C ASP A 147 17.84 2.22 -12.47
N GLY A 148 18.33 1.89 -11.27
CA GLY A 148 18.54 2.85 -10.19
C GLY A 148 17.27 3.47 -9.59
N ARG A 149 16.11 2.82 -9.73
CA ARG A 149 14.78 3.34 -9.36
C ARG A 149 14.12 2.52 -8.24
N ALA A 150 12.97 2.97 -7.75
CA ALA A 150 12.11 2.16 -6.89
C ALA A 150 11.42 1.04 -7.71
N VAL A 151 11.11 -0.08 -7.05
CA VAL A 151 10.24 -1.11 -7.64
C VAL A 151 8.86 -0.52 -7.89
N ARG A 152 8.41 -0.60 -9.13
CA ARG A 152 7.09 -0.17 -9.55
C ARG A 152 6.14 -1.32 -9.29
N ASN A 153 5.47 -1.27 -8.15
CA ASN A 153 4.59 -2.34 -7.68
C ASN A 153 3.12 -1.91 -7.58
N VAL A 154 2.75 -0.84 -8.30
CA VAL A 154 1.38 -0.33 -8.52
C VAL A 154 0.62 0.18 -7.28
N ILE A 155 0.85 -0.37 -6.10
CA ILE A 155 0.02 -0.11 -4.92
C ILE A 155 0.82 -0.07 -3.62
N HIS A 156 0.44 0.83 -2.72
CA HIS A 156 0.82 0.86 -1.30
C HIS A 156 -0.34 0.38 -0.44
N ALA A 157 -0.05 -0.31 0.65
CA ALA A 157 -1.02 -0.65 1.70
C ALA A 157 -0.31 -0.66 3.06
N SER A 158 -0.98 -0.16 4.10
CA SER A 158 -0.43 -0.09 5.47
C SER A 158 0.06 -1.46 5.95
N GLY A 159 1.22 -1.50 6.61
CA GLY A 159 1.83 -2.71 7.16
C GLY A 159 1.21 -3.20 8.47
N SER A 160 0.65 -2.29 9.27
CA SER A 160 0.07 -2.56 10.59
C SER A 160 -1.13 -1.65 10.89
N VAL A 161 -1.89 -1.98 11.95
CA VAL A 161 -3.04 -1.17 12.40
C VAL A 161 -2.62 0.22 12.87
N ASP A 162 -1.47 0.35 13.53
CA ASP A 162 -1.00 1.65 14.00
C ASP A 162 -0.42 2.50 12.87
N GLU A 163 0.30 1.88 11.93
CA GLU A 163 0.72 2.53 10.69
C GLU A 163 -0.48 3.02 9.89
N ALA A 164 -1.53 2.21 9.76
CA ALA A 164 -2.77 2.61 9.09
C ALA A 164 -3.38 3.86 9.71
N LYS A 165 -3.50 3.94 11.04
CA LYS A 165 -4.03 5.15 11.71
C LYS A 165 -3.19 6.38 11.39
N ASN A 166 -1.87 6.27 11.44
CA ASN A 166 -0.97 7.39 11.19
C ASN A 166 -1.04 7.85 9.72
N GLU A 167 -1.09 6.91 8.79
CA GLU A 167 -1.25 7.18 7.37
C GLU A 167 -2.61 7.81 7.06
N ILE A 168 -3.72 7.30 7.61
CA ILE A 168 -5.05 7.89 7.44
C ILE A 168 -5.04 9.35 7.90
N ASN A 169 -4.46 9.63 9.08
CA ASN A 169 -4.36 10.99 9.62
C ASN A 169 -3.47 11.92 8.77
N LEU A 170 -2.44 11.38 8.12
CA LEU A 170 -1.58 12.16 7.22
C LEU A 170 -2.30 12.52 5.92
N TRP A 171 -3.07 11.57 5.37
CA TRP A 171 -3.65 11.70 4.04
C TRP A 171 -5.07 12.25 4.04
N PHE A 172 -5.86 12.05 5.10
CA PHE A 172 -7.26 12.44 5.18
C PHE A 172 -7.57 13.25 6.44
N LYS A 173 -8.40 14.28 6.29
CA LYS A 173 -9.07 14.95 7.40
C LYS A 173 -10.18 14.04 7.93
N GLN A 174 -10.55 14.20 9.20
CA GLN A 174 -11.60 13.37 9.82
C GLN A 174 -12.95 13.47 9.10
N ASN A 175 -13.28 14.61 8.50
CA ASN A 175 -14.51 14.81 7.75
C ASN A 175 -14.47 14.24 6.31
N GLU A 176 -13.31 13.80 5.82
CA GLU A 176 -13.18 13.10 4.54
C GLU A 176 -13.42 11.58 4.70
N VAL A 177 -13.44 11.06 5.94
CA VAL A 177 -13.73 9.65 6.24
C VAL A 177 -15.20 9.49 6.60
N LEU A 178 -15.95 8.89 5.68
CA LEU A 178 -17.40 8.79 5.75
C LEU A 178 -17.84 7.67 6.71
N LYS A 179 -18.91 7.94 7.46
CA LYS A 179 -19.61 6.95 8.27
C LYS A 179 -20.95 6.64 7.60
N TYR A 180 -21.07 5.43 7.04
CA TYR A 180 -22.30 4.95 6.44
C TYR A 180 -22.42 3.44 6.63
N ARG A 181 -23.66 2.95 6.52
CA ARG A 181 -23.99 1.52 6.56
C ARG A 181 -23.85 0.94 5.16
N HIS A 182 -23.06 -0.11 4.99
CA HIS A 182 -22.96 -0.85 3.74
C HIS A 182 -23.76 -2.15 3.82
N ILE A 183 -24.54 -2.47 2.79
CA ILE A 183 -25.50 -3.59 2.82
C ILE A 183 -24.81 -4.95 3.05
N GLN A 184 -23.59 -5.13 2.51
CA GLN A 184 -22.81 -6.35 2.70
C GLN A 184 -22.37 -6.56 4.15
N GLU A 185 -22.23 -5.48 4.94
CA GLU A 185 -21.89 -5.62 6.37
C GLU A 185 -22.97 -6.37 7.13
N MET A 186 -24.24 -6.26 6.71
CA MET A 186 -25.33 -7.03 7.32
C MET A 186 -25.11 -8.51 7.07
N VAL A 187 -24.86 -8.89 5.82
CA VAL A 187 -24.65 -10.29 5.44
C VAL A 187 -23.40 -10.90 6.08
N ILE A 188 -22.33 -10.12 6.22
CA ILE A 188 -21.04 -10.64 6.73
C ILE A 188 -20.98 -10.62 8.27
N TYR A 189 -21.59 -9.62 8.91
CA TYR A 189 -21.39 -9.36 10.34
C TYR A 189 -22.62 -9.57 11.23
N GLU A 190 -23.84 -9.60 10.70
CA GLU A 190 -25.02 -9.88 11.52
C GLU A 190 -25.04 -11.37 11.88
N THR A 191 -25.31 -11.67 13.15
CA THR A 191 -25.35 -13.05 13.68
C THR A 191 -26.62 -13.78 13.28
N ASP A 192 -27.66 -13.02 12.98
CA ASP A 192 -28.91 -13.48 12.43
C ASP A 192 -29.00 -12.91 11.01
N LEU A 193 -28.85 -13.78 10.02
CA LEU A 193 -29.06 -13.41 8.62
C LEU A 193 -30.55 -13.13 8.32
N GLY A 194 -31.42 -13.31 9.32
CA GLY A 194 -32.86 -13.26 9.20
C GLY A 194 -33.37 -14.41 8.33
N HIS A 195 -34.69 -14.39 8.14
CA HIS A 195 -35.41 -15.12 7.11
C HIS A 195 -34.93 -14.69 5.70
N ILE A 196 -33.68 -14.99 5.31
CA ILE A 196 -33.23 -14.90 3.89
C ILE A 196 -34.24 -15.61 3.00
N LEU A 197 -34.86 -16.65 3.56
CA LEU A 197 -36.05 -17.29 3.03
C LEU A 197 -37.24 -16.82 3.85
N GLY A 198 -38.12 -16.05 3.22
CA GLY A 198 -39.47 -15.77 3.72
C GLY A 198 -40.33 -17.02 3.78
#